data_AF-A0A350T343-F1
#
_entry.id   AF-A0A350T343-F1
#
_cell.length_a   1.000
_cell.length_b   1.000
_cell.length_c   1.000
_cell.angle_alpha   90.00
_cell.angle_beta   90.00
_cell.angle_gamma   90.00
#
_symmetry.space_group_name_H-M   'P 1'
#
loop_
_entity.id
_entity.type
_entity.pdbx_description
1 polymer ?
#
loop_
_entity_poly.entity_id
_entity_poly.type
_entity_poly.pdbx_seq_one_letter_code
_entity_poly.pdbx_strand_id
1 'polypeptide(L)'
;MQTTDASGSLGTAPVDPFTYANAGQPAGKREVDLYVRTYSTLLRSSGPVDVDALIPAHLNIQSSLHAQAASDRPDMGAFMYSTLRLPPEIVTVRNILLGQAHTVFAVHGYTDLDDWTSVSAPGRRRKWQWDGRSTMAVMVGSASDLDDLIPTIVGWQIEWNKMHQRISDTPELAALIEAGS
;
A
#
# COMPACT_ATOMS: atom_id res chain seq x y z
N MET A 1 57.88 15.49 -23.16
CA MET A 1 57.90 14.02 -23.29
C MET A 1 57.28 13.44 -22.02
N GLN A 2 55.95 13.26 -22.06
CA GLN A 2 55.20 12.05 -21.66
C GLN A 2 55.37 11.63 -20.20
N THR A 3 54.39 11.88 -19.32
CA THR A 3 53.16 11.08 -18.97
C THR A 3 53.32 10.72 -17.49
N THR A 4 52.33 10.70 -16.59
CA THR A 4 50.95 10.24 -16.73
C THR A 4 50.12 10.80 -15.58
N ASP A 5 48.87 11.16 -15.90
CA ASP A 5 47.84 11.60 -14.97
C ASP A 5 47.31 10.46 -14.11
N ALA A 6 47.01 10.76 -12.84
CA ALA A 6 46.21 9.91 -11.96
C ALA A 6 45.13 10.77 -11.29
N SER A 7 43.96 10.85 -11.91
CA SER A 7 42.73 11.35 -11.27
C SER A 7 41.63 10.33 -11.48
N GLY A 8 41.57 9.36 -10.56
CA GLY A 8 40.44 8.44 -10.45
C GLY A 8 39.21 9.20 -9.95
N SER A 9 38.20 9.34 -10.81
CA SER A 9 36.86 9.74 -10.39
C SER A 9 36.15 8.54 -9.77
N LEU A 10 35.98 8.54 -8.45
CA LEU A 10 35.02 7.67 -7.78
C LEU A 10 33.61 8.13 -8.14
N GLY A 11 33.02 7.50 -9.14
CA GLY A 11 31.58 7.61 -9.39
C GLY A 11 30.83 6.92 -8.25
N THR A 12 30.24 7.71 -7.35
CA THR A 12 29.21 7.22 -6.44
C THR A 12 27.98 6.87 -7.27
N ALA A 13 27.70 5.57 -7.43
CA ALA A 13 26.41 5.12 -7.94
C ALA A 13 25.29 5.66 -7.03
N PRO A 14 24.12 6.03 -7.60
CA PRO A 14 23.00 6.50 -6.79
C PRO A 14 22.60 5.39 -5.82
N VAL A 15 22.69 5.71 -4.53
CA VAL A 15 22.22 4.84 -3.46
C VAL A 15 20.70 4.84 -3.53
N ASP A 16 20.09 3.73 -3.95
CA ASP A 16 18.63 3.60 -3.95
C ASP A 16 18.17 3.64 -2.49
N PRO A 17 17.37 4.65 -2.08
CA PRO A 17 16.93 4.83 -0.70
C PRO A 17 16.04 3.69 -0.18
N PHE A 18 15.68 2.72 -1.02
CA PHE A 18 14.82 1.59 -0.69
C PHE A 18 15.52 0.22 -0.72
N THR A 19 16.85 0.16 -0.64
CA THR A 19 17.60 -1.11 -0.65
C THR A 19 17.81 -1.68 0.75
N TYR A 20 17.31 -2.89 1.00
CA TYR A 20 17.60 -3.68 2.21
C TYR A 20 18.68 -4.74 1.93
N ALA A 21 19.74 -4.78 2.73
CA ALA A 21 20.83 -5.76 2.62
C ALA A 21 20.41 -7.14 3.15
N ASN A 22 20.64 -8.19 2.36
CA ASN A 22 20.16 -9.55 2.62
C ASN A 22 21.27 -10.41 3.27
N ALA A 23 21.16 -10.72 4.56
CA ALA A 23 22.00 -11.68 5.27
C ALA A 23 21.10 -12.72 5.95
N GLY A 24 21.39 -14.02 5.76
CA GLY A 24 20.51 -15.18 6.02
C GLY A 24 19.63 -15.11 7.28
N GLN A 25 18.33 -15.34 7.11
CA GLN A 25 17.29 -15.04 8.09
C GLN A 25 16.39 -16.24 8.40
N PRO A 26 15.83 -16.34 9.63
CA PRO A 26 14.83 -17.36 9.98
C PRO A 26 13.61 -17.25 9.07
N ALA A 27 12.93 -18.38 8.81
CA ALA A 27 11.83 -18.50 7.85
C ALA A 27 10.91 -17.27 7.85
N GLY A 28 10.22 -16.97 8.95
CA GLY A 28 9.28 -15.84 8.99
C GLY A 28 9.86 -14.46 8.63
N LYS A 29 11.16 -14.22 8.87
CA LYS A 29 11.82 -12.97 8.48
C LYS A 29 12.18 -12.96 6.99
N ARG A 30 12.55 -14.12 6.42
CA ARG A 30 12.74 -14.30 4.97
C ARG A 30 11.46 -14.01 4.19
N GLU A 31 10.30 -14.49 4.65
CA GLU A 31 9.04 -14.21 3.97
C GLU A 31 8.70 -12.71 4.02
N VAL A 32 8.92 -12.05 5.17
CA VAL A 32 8.76 -10.60 5.29
C VAL A 32 9.67 -9.85 4.31
N ASP A 33 10.95 -10.19 4.25
CA ASP A 33 11.90 -9.57 3.32
C ASP A 33 11.49 -9.78 1.86
N LEU A 34 10.95 -10.97 1.52
CA LEU A 34 10.42 -11.26 0.19
C LEU A 34 9.20 -10.38 -0.13
N TYR A 35 8.32 -10.16 0.83
CA TYR A 35 7.15 -9.30 0.66
C TYR A 35 7.56 -7.84 0.47
N VAL A 36 8.49 -7.34 1.29
CA VAL A 36 9.11 -6.00 1.13
C VAL A 36 9.68 -5.82 -0.26
N ARG A 37 10.45 -6.79 -0.73
CA ARG A 37 11.02 -6.79 -2.08
C ARG A 37 9.95 -6.83 -3.16
N THR A 38 8.85 -7.55 -2.94
CA THR A 38 7.75 -7.70 -3.90
C THR A 38 7.08 -6.37 -4.16
N TYR A 39 6.55 -5.70 -3.13
CA TYR A 39 5.90 -4.39 -3.37
C TYR A 39 6.91 -3.33 -3.81
N SER A 40 8.14 -3.31 -3.28
CA SER A 40 9.14 -2.33 -3.70
C SER A 40 9.50 -2.47 -5.18
N THR A 41 9.48 -3.70 -5.71
CA THR A 41 9.71 -3.96 -7.13
C THR A 41 8.52 -3.55 -7.99
N LEU A 42 7.31 -3.92 -7.57
CA LEU A 42 6.08 -3.56 -8.29
C LEU A 42 5.88 -2.04 -8.34
N LEU A 43 6.10 -1.33 -7.23
CA LEU A 43 5.98 0.13 -7.17
C LEU A 43 7.06 0.88 -7.96
N ARG A 44 8.17 0.22 -8.31
CA ARG A 44 9.18 0.76 -9.24
C ARG A 44 8.84 0.51 -10.72
N SER A 45 7.88 -0.38 -11.00
CA SER A 45 7.44 -0.61 -12.38
C SER A 45 6.66 0.61 -12.90
N SER A 46 6.61 0.77 -14.23
CA SER A 46 5.84 1.85 -14.82
C SER A 46 4.37 1.44 -14.91
N GLY A 47 3.49 2.22 -14.27
CA GLY A 47 2.05 2.07 -14.37
C GLY A 47 1.36 1.61 -13.08
N PRO A 48 0.02 1.52 -13.10
CA PRO A 48 -0.77 1.06 -11.96
C PRO A 48 -0.45 -0.39 -11.60
N VAL A 49 -0.47 -0.70 -10.30
CA VAL A 49 -0.32 -2.05 -9.77
C VAL A 49 -1.62 -2.41 -9.06
N ASP A 50 -2.28 -3.47 -9.52
CA ASP A 50 -3.45 -4.01 -8.83
C ASP A 50 -3.06 -4.53 -7.45
N VAL A 51 -3.84 -4.18 -6.43
CA VAL A 51 -3.63 -4.65 -5.05
C VAL A 51 -3.66 -6.19 -4.97
N ASP A 52 -4.43 -6.83 -5.86
CA ASP A 52 -4.51 -8.30 -5.99
C ASP A 52 -3.15 -8.96 -6.24
N ALA A 53 -2.24 -8.27 -6.94
CA ALA A 53 -0.90 -8.80 -7.22
C ALA A 53 -0.07 -9.00 -5.94
N LEU A 54 -0.43 -8.32 -4.85
CA LEU A 54 0.25 -8.40 -3.56
C LEU A 54 -0.35 -9.44 -2.61
N ILE A 55 -1.58 -9.92 -2.87
CA ILE A 55 -2.28 -10.87 -1.99
C ILE A 55 -1.46 -12.15 -1.74
N PRO A 56 -0.90 -12.84 -2.76
CA PRO A 56 -0.16 -14.07 -2.50
C PRO A 56 1.04 -13.87 -1.57
N ALA A 57 1.78 -12.77 -1.74
CA ALA A 57 2.90 -12.44 -0.87
C ALA A 57 2.45 -12.04 0.54
N HIS A 58 1.33 -11.33 0.65
CA HIS A 58 0.71 -10.97 1.93
C HIS A 58 0.24 -12.20 2.73
N LEU A 59 -0.32 -13.21 2.07
CA LEU A 59 -0.71 -14.46 2.73
C LEU A 59 0.51 -15.24 3.24
N ASN A 60 1.60 -15.25 2.47
CA ASN A 60 2.82 -15.98 2.81
C ASN A 60 3.56 -15.43 4.03
N ILE A 61 3.49 -14.12 4.31
CA ILE A 61 4.14 -13.56 5.50
C ILE A 61 3.45 -13.95 6.81
N GLN A 62 2.22 -14.47 6.75
CA GLN A 62 1.43 -14.88 7.91
C GLN A 62 1.44 -13.82 9.03
N SER A 63 1.12 -12.59 8.66
CA SER A 63 1.17 -11.43 9.56
C SER A 63 0.36 -11.68 10.84
N SER A 64 0.95 -11.37 12.00
CA SER A 64 0.25 -11.45 13.28
C SER A 64 -0.91 -10.44 13.39
N LEU A 65 -0.87 -9.35 12.62
CA LEU A 65 -1.94 -8.36 12.53
C LEU A 65 -3.08 -8.79 11.60
N HIS A 66 -2.92 -9.92 10.90
CA HIS A 66 -3.88 -10.45 9.95
C HIS A 66 -3.88 -11.99 9.96
N ALA A 67 -4.09 -12.55 11.15
CA ALA A 67 -3.92 -13.98 11.40
C ALA A 67 -4.89 -14.86 10.60
N GLN A 68 -6.07 -14.33 10.23
CA GLN A 68 -7.06 -15.07 9.44
C GLN A 68 -7.07 -14.65 7.95
N ALA A 69 -5.98 -14.08 7.43
CA ALA A 69 -5.90 -13.63 6.03
C ALA A 69 -6.27 -14.73 5.02
N ALA A 70 -5.80 -15.96 5.23
CA ALA A 70 -6.08 -17.11 4.36
C ALA A 70 -7.41 -17.84 4.70
N SER A 71 -8.10 -17.44 5.76
CA SER A 71 -9.39 -18.00 6.14
C SER A 71 -10.48 -17.47 5.23
N ASP A 72 -11.49 -18.28 4.94
CA ASP A 72 -12.70 -17.79 4.28
C ASP A 72 -13.43 -16.78 5.16
N ARG A 73 -13.35 -16.90 6.50
CA ARG A 73 -14.02 -16.00 7.46
C ARG A 73 -13.32 -14.64 7.57
N PRO A 74 -14.08 -13.53 7.74
CA PRO A 74 -13.46 -12.23 7.91
C PRO A 74 -12.70 -12.14 9.23
N ASP A 75 -11.47 -11.65 9.17
CA ASP A 75 -10.68 -11.21 10.31
C ASP A 75 -11.13 -9.80 10.73
N MET A 76 -12.15 -9.73 11.58
CA MET A 76 -12.65 -8.43 12.06
C MET A 76 -11.58 -7.60 12.79
N GLY A 77 -10.58 -8.25 13.39
CA GLY A 77 -9.46 -7.56 14.04
C GLY A 77 -8.59 -6.83 13.01
N ALA A 78 -8.18 -7.54 11.95
CA ALA A 78 -7.40 -6.98 10.86
C ALA A 78 -8.19 -5.92 10.07
N PHE A 79 -9.48 -6.17 9.85
CA PHE A 79 -10.36 -5.21 9.17
C PHE A 79 -10.49 -3.91 9.96
N MET A 80 -10.72 -3.98 11.28
CA MET A 80 -10.76 -2.79 12.13
C MET A 80 -9.40 -2.09 12.21
N TYR A 81 -8.31 -2.86 12.34
CA TYR A 81 -6.96 -2.32 12.36
C TYR A 81 -6.64 -1.49 11.12
N SER A 82 -7.03 -2.00 9.95
CA SER A 82 -6.79 -1.37 8.65
C SER A 82 -7.76 -0.22 8.37
N THR A 83 -9.05 -0.37 8.68
CA THR A 83 -10.06 0.69 8.55
C THR A 83 -9.70 1.92 9.37
N LEU A 84 -9.16 1.74 10.58
CA LEU A 84 -8.69 2.87 11.39
C LEU A 84 -7.45 3.57 10.80
N ARG A 85 -6.74 2.97 9.84
CA ARG A 85 -5.51 3.52 9.23
C ARG A 85 -5.71 4.07 7.82
N LEU A 86 -6.92 3.95 7.28
CA LEU A 86 -7.31 4.48 5.99
C LEU A 86 -8.41 5.54 6.18
N PRO A 87 -8.46 6.59 5.34
CA PRO A 87 -9.58 7.51 5.35
C PRO A 87 -10.90 6.77 5.01
N PRO A 88 -12.05 7.16 5.60
CA PRO A 88 -13.34 6.51 5.34
C PRO A 88 -13.71 6.43 3.85
N GLU A 89 -13.25 7.39 3.05
CA GLU A 89 -13.48 7.48 1.61
C GLU A 89 -12.87 6.31 0.82
N ILE A 90 -11.98 5.51 1.45
CA ILE A 90 -11.36 4.31 0.85
C ILE A 90 -12.38 3.38 0.20
N VAL A 91 -13.62 3.32 0.71
CA VAL A 91 -14.72 2.50 0.16
C VAL A 91 -15.12 2.89 -1.28
N THR A 92 -14.84 4.13 -1.70
CA THR A 92 -15.09 4.63 -3.06
C THR A 92 -13.84 4.73 -3.93
N VAL A 93 -12.66 4.56 -3.32
CA VAL A 93 -11.38 4.74 -4.00
C VAL A 93 -11.08 3.54 -4.88
N ARG A 94 -10.67 3.83 -6.12
CA ARG A 94 -10.17 2.86 -7.10
C ARG A 94 -8.68 2.99 -7.34
N ASN A 95 -8.12 4.19 -7.13
CA ASN A 95 -6.71 4.48 -7.37
C ASN A 95 -6.10 5.15 -6.13
N ILE A 96 -4.97 4.61 -5.67
CA ILE A 96 -4.15 5.24 -4.63
C ILE A 96 -2.83 5.67 -5.26
N LEU A 97 -2.59 6.97 -5.25
CA LEU A 97 -1.36 7.57 -5.75
C LEU A 97 -0.37 7.70 -4.60
N LEU A 98 0.81 7.09 -4.76
CA LEU A 98 1.91 7.17 -3.79
C LEU A 98 2.98 8.11 -4.33
N GLY A 99 3.40 9.09 -3.53
CA GLY A 99 4.43 10.03 -3.94
C GLY A 99 5.19 10.61 -2.75
N GLN A 100 6.43 11.01 -2.97
CA GLN A 100 7.27 11.61 -1.92
C GLN A 100 7.15 13.14 -1.86
N ALA A 101 6.61 13.76 -2.91
CA ALA A 101 6.44 15.20 -3.06
C ALA A 101 5.30 15.54 -4.01
N HIS A 102 4.67 16.70 -3.82
CA HIS A 102 3.65 17.25 -4.74
C HIS A 102 4.17 17.34 -6.19
N THR A 103 5.44 17.68 -6.36
CA THR A 103 6.10 17.76 -7.67
C THR A 103 6.12 16.42 -8.41
N VAL A 104 6.18 15.28 -7.71
CA VAL A 104 6.15 13.96 -8.33
C VAL A 104 4.78 13.68 -8.94
N PHE A 105 3.70 14.07 -8.26
CA PHE A 105 2.34 13.93 -8.77
C PHE A 105 2.09 14.82 -9.99
N ALA A 106 2.55 16.07 -9.94
CA ALA A 106 2.41 17.04 -11.04
C ALA A 106 3.09 16.55 -12.34
N VAL A 107 4.27 15.94 -12.25
CA VAL A 107 4.98 15.36 -13.41
C VAL A 107 4.17 14.24 -14.07
N HIS A 108 3.31 13.55 -13.31
CA HIS A 108 2.47 12.46 -13.80
C HIS A 108 1.03 12.91 -14.13
N GLY A 109 0.80 14.23 -14.27
CA GLY A 109 -0.46 14.79 -14.73
C GLY A 109 -1.46 15.16 -13.62
N TYR A 110 -1.08 14.99 -12.35
CA TYR A 110 -1.91 15.38 -11.20
C TYR A 110 -1.43 16.72 -10.64
N THR A 111 -1.78 17.81 -11.33
CA THR A 111 -1.30 19.17 -11.02
C THR A 111 -2.18 19.91 -10.01
N ASP A 112 -3.38 19.41 -9.75
CA ASP A 112 -4.45 19.99 -8.96
C ASP A 112 -4.57 19.37 -7.55
N LEU A 113 -3.54 18.65 -7.08
CA LEU A 113 -3.55 18.02 -5.75
C LEU A 113 -3.86 19.01 -4.62
N ASP A 114 -3.43 20.26 -4.74
CA ASP A 114 -3.69 21.29 -3.72
C ASP A 114 -5.19 21.67 -3.63
N ASP A 115 -5.97 21.41 -4.68
CA ASP A 115 -7.42 21.62 -4.72
C ASP A 115 -8.20 20.39 -4.22
N TRP A 116 -7.53 19.26 -4.03
CA TRP A 116 -8.15 18.04 -3.52
C TRP A 116 -8.47 18.14 -2.03
N THR A 117 -9.49 17.39 -1.61
CA THR A 117 -9.96 17.43 -0.22
C THR A 117 -8.94 16.74 0.68
N SER A 118 -8.41 17.46 1.68
CA SER A 118 -7.56 16.85 2.70
C SER A 118 -8.39 15.93 3.60
N VAL A 119 -8.11 14.64 3.58
CA VAL A 119 -8.77 13.61 4.41
C VAL A 119 -7.78 12.94 5.35
N SER A 120 -8.27 12.24 6.37
CA SER A 120 -7.40 11.63 7.38
C SER A 120 -7.97 10.32 7.91
N ALA A 121 -7.08 9.45 8.36
CA ALA A 121 -7.46 8.22 9.04
C ALA A 121 -7.52 8.40 10.56
N PRO A 122 -8.47 7.77 11.28
CA PRO A 122 -8.64 7.95 12.72
C PRO A 122 -7.41 7.54 13.57
N GLY A 123 -6.75 6.45 13.20
CA GLY A 123 -5.74 5.74 14.01
C GLY A 123 -4.29 5.94 13.58
N ARG A 124 -4.03 6.52 12.41
CA ARG A 124 -2.68 6.93 11.98
C ARG A 124 -2.76 8.20 11.13
N ARG A 125 -2.17 9.30 11.64
CA ARG A 125 -2.21 10.63 11.02
C ARG A 125 -1.28 10.71 9.79
N ARG A 126 -1.68 10.06 8.70
CA ARG A 126 -1.12 10.32 7.35
C ARG A 126 -1.92 11.43 6.67
N LYS A 127 -1.22 12.26 5.89
CA LYS A 127 -1.86 13.27 5.03
C LYS A 127 -2.32 12.59 3.76
N TRP A 128 -3.63 12.61 3.55
CA TRP A 128 -4.26 12.11 2.34
C TRP A 128 -4.97 13.26 1.63
N GLN A 129 -5.00 13.21 0.32
CA GLN A 129 -5.79 14.10 -0.52
C GLN A 129 -6.73 13.25 -1.37
N TRP A 130 -8.00 13.63 -1.45
CA TRP A 130 -9.03 12.89 -2.16
C TRP A 130 -9.67 13.77 -3.23
N ASP A 131 -9.83 13.22 -4.43
CA ASP A 131 -10.39 13.90 -5.60
C ASP A 131 -11.92 14.11 -5.52
N GLY A 132 -12.56 13.70 -4.43
CA GLY A 132 -14.01 13.75 -4.27
C GLY A 132 -14.76 12.63 -5.01
N ARG A 133 -14.05 11.68 -5.62
CA ARG A 133 -14.64 10.67 -6.50
C ARG A 133 -14.09 9.27 -6.32
N SER A 134 -12.84 9.00 -6.71
CA SER A 134 -12.28 7.65 -6.74
C SER A 134 -10.76 7.57 -6.63
N THR A 135 -10.08 8.70 -6.45
CA THR A 135 -8.62 8.75 -6.41
C THR A 135 -8.17 9.40 -5.12
N MET A 136 -7.20 8.78 -4.47
CA MET A 136 -6.59 9.33 -3.26
C MET A 136 -5.09 9.39 -3.41
N ALA A 137 -4.49 10.52 -3.09
CA ALA A 137 -3.04 10.68 -3.02
C ALA A 137 -2.58 10.64 -1.56
N VAL A 138 -1.44 10.00 -1.33
CA VAL A 138 -0.79 9.98 -0.02
C VAL A 138 0.71 10.21 -0.16
N MET A 139 1.20 11.04 0.75
CA MET A 139 2.60 11.37 0.86
C MET A 139 3.33 10.27 1.64
N VAL A 140 4.34 9.67 1.02
CA VAL A 140 5.18 8.62 1.59
C VAL A 140 6.60 9.18 1.78
N GLY A 141 6.98 9.46 3.03
CA GLY A 141 8.26 10.10 3.34
C GLY A 141 9.41 9.12 3.56
N SER A 142 9.11 7.83 3.76
CA SER A 142 10.08 6.83 4.18
C SER A 142 9.71 5.41 3.72
N ALA A 143 10.68 4.50 3.73
CA ALA A 143 10.41 3.08 3.50
C ALA A 143 9.43 2.51 4.54
N SER A 144 9.57 2.89 5.81
CA SER A 144 8.68 2.46 6.88
C SER A 144 7.23 2.97 6.74
N ASP A 145 7.01 4.02 5.94
CA ASP A 145 5.65 4.42 5.56
C ASP A 145 5.01 3.39 4.63
N LEU A 146 5.76 2.86 3.65
CA LEU A 146 5.31 1.79 2.75
C LEU A 146 5.13 0.48 3.51
N ASP A 147 6.08 0.15 4.40
CA ASP A 147 6.07 -1.08 5.20
C ASP A 147 4.80 -1.21 6.07
N ASP A 148 4.14 -0.09 6.41
CA ASP A 148 2.83 -0.12 7.07
C ASP A 148 1.65 0.12 6.11
N LEU A 149 1.81 1.01 5.13
CA LEU A 149 0.71 1.39 4.25
C LEU A 149 0.30 0.26 3.31
N ILE A 150 1.26 -0.41 2.68
CA ILE A 150 0.99 -1.47 1.71
C ILE A 150 0.28 -2.66 2.36
N PRO A 151 0.77 -3.23 3.50
CA PRO A 151 0.05 -4.31 4.15
C PRO A 151 -1.33 -3.88 4.69
N THR A 152 -1.48 -2.61 5.09
CA THR A 152 -2.77 -2.06 5.51
C THR A 152 -3.79 -2.06 4.37
N ILE A 153 -3.41 -1.59 3.18
CA ILE A 153 -4.29 -1.56 1.99
C ILE A 153 -4.65 -2.98 1.56
N VAL A 154 -3.67 -3.88 1.46
CA VAL A 154 -3.89 -5.27 1.05
C VAL A 154 -4.78 -6.00 2.06
N GLY A 155 -4.51 -5.84 3.36
CA GLY A 155 -5.32 -6.43 4.41
C GLY A 155 -6.76 -5.90 4.40
N TRP A 156 -6.93 -4.59 4.22
CA TRP A 156 -8.27 -3.99 4.08
C TRP A 156 -9.03 -4.58 2.90
N GLN A 157 -8.41 -4.70 1.71
CA GLN A 157 -9.06 -5.24 0.52
C GLN A 157 -9.47 -6.70 0.70
N ILE A 158 -8.59 -7.55 1.24
CA ILE A 158 -8.90 -8.97 1.49
C ILE A 158 -10.16 -9.07 2.34
N GLU A 159 -10.21 -8.34 3.44
CA GLU A 159 -11.32 -8.43 4.39
C GLU A 159 -12.60 -7.76 3.88
N TRP A 160 -12.47 -6.63 3.18
CA TRP A 160 -13.58 -5.99 2.48
C TRP A 160 -14.23 -6.92 1.46
N ASN A 161 -13.42 -7.60 0.65
CA ASN A 161 -13.89 -8.56 -0.34
C ASN A 161 -14.58 -9.76 0.29
N LYS A 162 -14.06 -10.30 1.40
CA LYS A 162 -14.69 -11.39 2.16
C LYS A 162 -16.07 -11.01 2.71
N MET A 163 -16.27 -9.75 3.11
CA MET A 163 -17.57 -9.27 3.56
C MET A 163 -18.53 -9.08 2.38
N HIS A 164 -18.06 -8.44 1.30
CA HIS A 164 -18.87 -8.26 0.08
C HIS A 164 -19.34 -9.57 -0.52
N GLN A 165 -18.45 -10.57 -0.57
CA GLN A 165 -18.78 -11.89 -1.08
C GLN A 165 -19.91 -12.53 -0.26
N ARG A 166 -19.84 -12.46 1.08
CA ARG A 166 -20.90 -13.02 1.94
C ARG A 166 -22.26 -12.37 1.77
N ILE A 167 -22.28 -11.04 1.63
CA ILE A 167 -23.50 -10.29 1.38
C ILE A 167 -24.08 -10.70 0.02
N SER A 168 -23.23 -10.84 -1.00
CA SER A 168 -23.63 -11.24 -2.35
C SER A 168 -24.14 -12.68 -2.40
N ASP A 169 -23.54 -13.58 -1.61
CA ASP A 169 -23.91 -15.00 -1.53
C ASP A 169 -25.18 -15.24 -0.69
N THR A 170 -25.68 -14.22 0.03
CA THR A 170 -26.87 -14.30 0.89
C THR A 170 -27.90 -13.24 0.49
N PRO A 171 -28.74 -13.49 -0.52
CA PRO A 171 -29.70 -12.52 -1.03
C PRO A 171 -30.65 -11.96 0.04
N GLU A 172 -31.04 -12.77 1.03
CA GLU A 172 -31.89 -12.32 2.14
C GLU A 172 -31.18 -11.28 3.01
N LEU A 173 -29.87 -11.43 3.22
CA LEU A 173 -29.07 -10.46 3.98
C LEU A 173 -28.95 -9.13 3.22
N ALA A 174 -28.73 -9.19 1.90
CA ALA A 174 -28.69 -8.00 1.06
C ALA A 174 -30.03 -7.23 1.13
N ALA A 175 -31.16 -7.93 0.99
CA ALA A 175 -32.49 -7.34 1.09
C ALA A 175 -32.77 -6.71 2.46
N LEU A 176 -32.29 -7.32 3.55
CA LEU A 176 -32.42 -6.77 4.91
C LEU A 176 -31.61 -5.48 5.10
N ILE A 177 -30.42 -5.40 4.51
CA ILE A 177 -29.57 -4.19 4.57
C ILE A 177 -30.23 -3.05 3.77
N GLU A 178 -30.73 -3.34 2.57
CA GLU A 178 -31.44 -2.35 1.74
C GLU A 178 -32.71 -1.83 2.40
N ALA A 179 -33.48 -2.71 3.06
CA ALA A 179 -34.71 -2.31 3.76
C ALA A 179 -34.47 -1.47 5.03
N GLY A 180 -33.25 -1.51 5.58
CA GLY A 180 -32.85 -0.78 6.79
C GLY A 180 -32.07 0.53 6.53
N SER A 181 -31.81 0.87 5.27
CA SER A 181 -31.08 2.08 4.82
C SER A 181 -32.04 3.19 4.41
#